data_AF-A0A3C0IXU0-F1
#
_entry.id   AF-A0A3C0IXU0-F1
#
_cell.length_a   1.000
_cell.length_b   1.000
_cell.length_c   1.000
_cell.angle_alpha   90.00
_cell.angle_beta   90.00
_cell.angle_gamma   90.00
#
_symmetry.space_group_name_H-M   'P 1'
#
loop_
_entity.id
_entity.type
_entity.pdbx_description
1 polymer ?
#
loop_
_entity_poly.entity_id
_entity_poly.type
_entity_poly.pdbx_seq_one_letter_code
_entity_poly.pdbx_strand_id
1 'polypeptide(L)'
;AAIVVQDRQNAAPAVNRILSDYAGIIVGRMGVPYKDRGVSVMALILDGDTDTIGAMTGKLGSIAGVKSRVTLVNLDGKDGE
;
A
#
# COMPACT_ATOMS: atom_id res chain seq x y z
N ALA A 1 -5.47 -1.49 0.67
CA ALA A 1 -4.23 -1.47 1.48
C ALA A 1 -4.06 -0.12 2.17
N ALA A 2 -3.53 -0.11 3.39
CA ALA A 2 -3.14 1.09 4.14
C ALA A 2 -1.62 1.12 4.31
N ILE A 3 -1.00 2.27 4.06
CA ILE A 3 0.45 2.47 4.16
C ILE A 3 0.69 3.70 5.02
N VAL A 4 1.57 3.57 6.01
CA VAL A 4 2.05 4.67 6.84
C VAL A 4 3.54 4.86 6.55
N VAL A 5 3.92 6.08 6.23
CA VAL A 5 5.29 6.46 5.88
C VAL A 5 5.80 7.48 6.90
N GLN A 6 6.80 7.08 7.67
CA GLN A 6 7.64 7.98 8.47
C GLN A 6 8.79 8.51 7.60
N ASP A 7 9.33 9.67 7.97
CA ASP A 7 10.44 10.30 7.25
C ASP A 7 10.21 10.33 5.72
N ARG A 8 9.10 10.98 5.34
CA ARG A 8 8.63 11.04 3.96
C ARG A 8 9.74 11.42 2.98
N GLN A 9 10.66 12.31 3.34
CA GLN A 9 11.68 12.81 2.43
C GLN A 9 12.60 11.68 1.94
N ASN A 10 12.99 10.77 2.84
CA ASN A 10 13.87 9.65 2.52
C ASN A 10 13.11 8.43 2.01
N ALA A 11 11.92 8.15 2.57
CA ALA A 11 11.17 6.95 2.22
C ALA A 11 10.32 7.09 0.94
N ALA A 12 9.84 8.30 0.60
CA ALA A 12 8.91 8.48 -0.52
C ALA A 12 9.45 8.03 -1.88
N PRO A 13 10.73 8.25 -2.27
CA PRO A 13 11.24 7.77 -3.55
C PRO A 13 11.15 6.25 -3.70
N ALA A 14 11.56 5.51 -2.67
CA ALA A 14 11.50 4.05 -2.67
C ALA A 14 10.04 3.54 -2.72
N VAL A 15 9.16 4.15 -1.92
CA VAL A 15 7.73 3.83 -1.93
C VAL A 15 7.12 4.09 -3.30
N ASN A 16 7.34 5.28 -3.88
CA ASN A 16 6.80 5.65 -5.18
C ASN A 16 7.29 4.75 -6.30
N ARG A 17 8.56 4.28 -6.23
CA ARG A 17 9.09 3.33 -7.20
C ARG A 17 8.34 2.00 -7.14
N ILE A 18 8.15 1.43 -5.95
CA ILE A 18 7.37 0.20 -5.79
C ILE A 18 5.93 0.43 -6.28
N LEU A 19 5.27 1.51 -5.91
CA LEU A 19 3.91 1.78 -6.40
C LEU A 19 3.83 1.91 -7.93
N SER A 20 4.89 2.43 -8.56
CA SER A 20 4.99 2.53 -10.03
C SER A 20 5.20 1.17 -10.67
N ASP A 21 6.06 0.32 -10.09
CA ASP A 21 6.33 -1.04 -10.57
C ASP A 21 5.08 -1.93 -10.53
N TYR A 22 4.15 -1.64 -9.62
CA TYR A 22 2.88 -2.35 -9.46
C TYR A 22 1.66 -1.54 -9.93
N ALA A 23 1.85 -0.49 -10.74
CA ALA A 23 0.77 0.41 -11.16
C ALA A 23 -0.40 -0.31 -11.85
N GLY A 24 -0.13 -1.43 -12.54
CA GLY A 24 -1.14 -2.23 -13.24
C GLY A 24 -2.23 -2.83 -12.36
N ILE A 25 -1.99 -2.99 -11.05
CA ILE A 25 -2.97 -3.50 -10.09
C ILE A 25 -3.58 -2.41 -9.19
N ILE A 26 -3.19 -1.13 -9.37
CA ILE A 26 -3.67 -0.02 -8.52
C ILE A 26 -4.85 0.65 -9.22
N VAL A 27 -6.07 0.37 -8.74
CA VAL A 27 -7.30 1.00 -9.23
C VAL A 27 -7.42 2.45 -8.77
N GLY A 28 -6.97 2.72 -7.54
CA GLY A 28 -7.07 4.05 -6.97
C GLY A 28 -6.18 4.22 -5.75
N ARG A 29 -5.81 5.48 -5.45
CA ARG A 29 -5.05 5.81 -4.26
C ARG A 29 -5.41 7.18 -3.69
N MET A 30 -5.34 7.28 -2.38
CA MET A 30 -5.46 8.53 -1.62
C MET A 30 -4.21 8.70 -0.76
N GLY A 31 -3.61 9.89 -0.78
CA GLY A 31 -2.48 10.24 0.08
C GLY A 31 -2.84 11.41 0.99
N VAL A 32 -2.62 11.24 2.29
CA VAL A 32 -2.94 12.24 3.31
C VAL A 32 -1.66 12.55 4.11
N PRO A 33 -1.07 13.75 3.95
CA PRO A 33 0.04 14.18 4.79
C PRO A 33 -0.48 14.51 6.20
N TYR A 34 -0.06 13.74 7.19
CA TYR A 34 -0.45 13.95 8.59
C TYR A 34 0.69 14.64 9.35
N LYS A 35 0.86 15.94 9.05
CA LYS A 35 2.00 16.77 9.50
C LYS A 35 2.18 16.76 11.01
N ASP A 36 1.09 16.86 11.77
CA ASP A 36 1.11 16.90 13.24
C ASP A 36 1.69 15.63 13.88
N ARG A 37 1.69 14.51 13.14
CA ARG A 37 2.28 13.24 13.57
C ARG A 37 3.59 12.92 12.86
N GLY A 38 4.09 13.80 12.00
CA GLY A 38 5.32 13.58 11.23
C GLY A 38 5.25 12.41 10.26
N VAL A 39 4.04 12.00 9.83
CA VAL A 39 3.84 10.85 8.93
C VAL A 39 3.00 11.22 7.72
N SER A 40 3.06 10.38 6.68
CA SER A 40 2.12 10.39 5.56
C SER A 40 1.37 9.07 5.52
N VAL A 41 0.06 9.14 5.33
CA VAL A 41 -0.80 7.96 5.19
C VAL A 41 -1.21 7.82 3.73
N MET A 42 -1.25 6.60 3.22
CA MET A 42 -1.79 6.28 1.91
C MET A 42 -2.79 5.14 2.00
N ALA A 43 -3.92 5.30 1.32
CA ALA A 43 -4.90 4.25 1.10
C ALA A 43 -4.85 3.85 -0.38
N LEU A 44 -4.77 2.56 -0.67
CA LEU A 44 -4.77 1.99 -2.01
C LEU A 44 -5.95 1.05 -2.19
N ILE A 45 -6.60 1.13 -3.34
CA ILE A 45 -7.56 0.16 -3.85
C ILE A 45 -6.81 -0.65 -4.91
N LEU A 46 -6.80 -1.97 -4.74
CA LEU A 46 -6.00 -2.89 -5.56
C LEU A 46 -6.93 -3.92 -6.21
N ASP A 47 -6.65 -4.24 -7.46
CA ASP A 47 -7.29 -5.31 -8.22
C ASP A 47 -6.20 -6.20 -8.83
N GLY A 48 -6.13 -7.44 -8.36
CA GLY A 48 -5.08 -8.38 -8.73
C GLY A 48 -5.07 -9.60 -7.82
N ASP A 49 -4.23 -10.58 -8.16
CA ASP A 49 -4.09 -11.80 -7.38
C ASP A 49 -3.38 -11.56 -6.02
N THR A 50 -3.64 -12.47 -5.08
CA THR A 50 -3.09 -12.44 -3.73
C THR A 50 -1.56 -12.43 -3.71
N ASP A 51 -0.91 -13.13 -4.64
CA ASP A 51 0.54 -13.27 -4.68
C ASP A 51 1.21 -11.94 -5.08
N THR A 52 0.66 -11.26 -6.08
CA THR A 52 1.14 -9.96 -6.57
C THR A 52 0.92 -8.88 -5.52
N ILE A 53 -0.25 -8.86 -4.88
CA ILE A 53 -0.55 -7.93 -3.77
C ILE A 53 0.36 -8.21 -2.57
N GLY A 54 0.58 -9.48 -2.24
CA GLY A 54 1.49 -9.93 -1.19
C GLY A 54 2.94 -9.49 -1.46
N ALA A 55 3.43 -9.68 -2.69
CA ALA A 55 4.76 -9.26 -3.11
C ALA A 55 4.95 -7.74 -3.01
N MET A 56 3.97 -6.95 -3.49
CA MET A 56 4.02 -5.49 -3.40
C MET A 56 4.06 -5.02 -1.93
N THR A 57 3.16 -5.56 -1.10
CA THR A 57 3.04 -5.15 0.31
C THR A 57 4.25 -5.57 1.14
N GLY A 58 4.85 -6.74 0.84
CA GLY A 58 6.10 -7.19 1.41
C GLY A 58 7.28 -6.27 1.07
N LYS A 59 7.42 -5.86 -0.20
CA LYS A 59 8.44 -4.88 -0.62
C LYS A 59 8.25 -3.52 0.04
N LEU A 60 7.01 -3.07 0.23
CA LEU A 60 6.74 -1.82 0.96
C LEU A 60 7.12 -1.93 2.44
N GLY A 61 6.86 -3.10 3.06
CA GLY A 61 7.19 -3.35 4.46
C GLY A 61 8.68 -3.49 4.76
N SER A 62 9.54 -3.71 3.76
CA SER A 62 10.99 -3.76 3.94
C SER A 62 11.67 -2.38 3.92
N ILE A 63 10.94 -1.32 3.53
CA ILE A 63 11.46 0.05 3.58
C ILE A 63 11.44 0.53 5.04
N ALA A 64 12.59 0.99 5.53
CA ALA A 64 12.71 1.58 6.86
C ALA A 64 11.73 2.76 7.02
N GLY A 65 10.98 2.78 8.13
CA GLY A 65 9.99 3.81 8.40
C GLY A 65 8.65 3.63 7.67
N VAL A 66 8.46 2.56 6.89
CA VAL A 66 7.20 2.25 6.22
C VAL A 66 6.49 1.08 6.90
N LYS A 67 5.19 1.24 7.13
CA LYS A 67 4.30 0.16 7.58
C LYS A 67 3.18 -0.02 6.59
N SER A 68 2.98 -1.24 6.10
CA SER A 68 1.89 -1.60 5.21
C SER A 68 0.96 -2.63 5.87
N ARG A 69 -0.33 -2.50 5.59
CA ARG A 69 -1.37 -3.47 5.92
C ARG A 69 -2.30 -3.62 4.73
N VAL A 70 -2.72 -4.83 4.44
CA VAL A 70 -3.67 -5.12 3.39
C VAL A 70 -4.76 -6.03 3.93
N THR A 71 -5.97 -5.77 3.49
CA THR A 71 -7.13 -6.65 3.67
C THR A 71 -7.51 -7.09 2.27
N LEU A 72 -7.61 -8.39 2.08
CA LEU A 72 -8.05 -9.00 0.83
C LEU A 72 -9.55 -9.26 0.94
N VAL A 73 -10.27 -9.03 -0.16
CA VAL A 73 -11.71 -9.28 -0.26
C VAL A 73 -11.92 -10.05 -1.55
N ASN A 74 -12.53 -11.23 -1.46
CA ASN A 74 -12.93 -12.00 -2.62
C ASN A 74 -14.32 -11.54 -3.05
N LEU A 75 -14.49 -11.21 -4.32
CA LEU A 75 -15.79 -10.80 -4.86
C LEU A 75 -16.61 -11.98 -5.41
N ASP A 76 -15.99 -13.16 -5.51
CA ASP A 76 -16.68 -14.39 -5.86
C ASP A 76 -17.56 -14.82 -4.68
N GLY A 77 -18.86 -14.57 -4.81
CA GLY A 77 -19.87 -14.79 -3.79
C GLY A 77 -19.96 -16.25 -3.29
N LYS A 78 -19.08 -16.59 -2.36
CA LYS A 78 -19.24 -17.66 -1.36
C LYS A 78 -18.76 -17.18 0.01
N ASP A 79 -19.19 -15.99 0.41
CA ASP A 79 -19.33 -15.69 1.83
C ASP A 79 -20.70 -16.26 2.26
N GLY A 80 -20.74 -17.58 2.40
CA GLY A 80 -21.91 -18.34 2.81
C GLY A 80 -21.48 -19.44 3.78
N GLU A 81 -21.21 -19.05 5.02
CA GLU A 81 -21.92 -19.44 6.27
C GLU A 81 -21.16 -18.86 7.48
#